data_AF-A0A3D2BVB0-F1
#
_entry.id   AF-A0A3D2BVB0-F1
#
_cell.length_a   1.000
_cell.length_b   1.000
_cell.length_c   1.000
_cell.angle_alpha   90.00
_cell.angle_beta   90.00
_cell.angle_gamma   90.00
#
_symmetry.space_group_name_H-M   'P 1'
#
loop_
_entity.id
_entity.type
_entity.pdbx_description
1 polymer ?
#
loop_
_entity_poly.entity_id
_entity_poly.type
_entity_poly.pdbx_seq_one_letter_code
_entity_poly.pdbx_strand_id
1 'polypeptide(L)' 'RFPMEKIKQVDEPTTLITGDIKRVPKRAGFFVRAFFGDLGPKAKKEIRRFITKNPLNAAMGHVHWT' A
#
# COMPACT_ATOMS: atom_id res chain seq x y z
N ARG A 1 1.19 4.62 25.03
CA ARG A 1 0.42 3.39 24.74
C ARG A 1 -1.06 3.75 24.79
N PHE A 2 -1.87 3.23 23.86
CA PHE A 2 -3.31 3.53 23.81
C PHE A 2 -4.13 2.43 24.50
N PRO A 3 -5.25 2.76 25.19
CA PRO A 3 -6.04 1.82 25.99
C PRO A 3 -7.00 0.99 25.11
N MET A 4 -6.44 0.06 24.33
CA MET A 4 -7.20 -0.77 23.38
C MET A 4 -8.21 -1.70 24.07
N GLU A 5 -7.99 -2.03 25.36
CA GLU A 5 -8.89 -2.85 26.19
C GLU A 5 -10.27 -2.21 26.42
N LYS A 6 -10.39 -0.89 26.20
CA LYS A 6 -11.66 -0.16 26.31
C LYS A 6 -12.51 -0.26 25.04
N ILE A 7 -11.95 -0.72 23.93
CA ILE A 7 -12.67 -0.85 22.66
C ILE A 7 -13.46 -2.16 22.68
N LYS A 8 -14.76 -2.10 22.34
CA LYS A 8 -15.62 -3.28 22.24
C LYS A 8 -15.05 -4.25 21.19
N GLN A 9 -14.82 -5.48 21.60
CA GLN A 9 -14.43 -6.58 20.71
C GLN A 9 -15.67 -7.32 20.22
N VAL A 10 -15.58 -7.85 19.00
CA VAL A 10 -16.61 -8.67 18.34
C VAL A 10 -15.90 -9.77 17.57
N ASP A 11 -16.53 -10.94 17.47
CA ASP A 11 -15.91 -12.11 16.82
C ASP A 11 -15.82 -11.95 15.30
N GLU A 12 -16.80 -11.29 14.70
CA GLU A 12 -16.86 -11.00 13.27
C GLU A 12 -16.67 -9.50 12.99
N PRO A 13 -16.04 -9.13 11.86
CA PRO A 13 -15.91 -7.73 11.47
C PRO A 13 -17.26 -7.04 11.34
N THR A 14 -17.29 -5.73 11.61
CA THR A 14 -18.51 -4.92 11.50
C THR A 14 -19.00 -4.71 10.06
N THR A 15 -18.27 -5.23 9.07
CA THR A 15 -18.61 -5.21 7.65
C THR A 15 -18.77 -6.65 7.17
N LEU A 16 -19.77 -6.88 6.32
CA LEU A 16 -20.06 -8.20 5.74
C LEU A 16 -18.85 -8.75 4.96
N ILE A 17 -18.39 -9.95 5.32
CA ILE A 17 -17.41 -10.74 4.57
C ILE A 17 -18.08 -12.04 4.14
N THR A 18 -18.09 -12.33 2.83
CA THR A 18 -18.64 -13.57 2.28
C THR A 18 -17.53 -14.56 1.95
N GLY A 19 -17.86 -15.83 1.73
CA GLY A 19 -16.89 -16.87 1.38
C GLY A 19 -16.34 -16.80 -0.06
N ASP A 20 -16.91 -15.93 -0.92
CA ASP A 20 -16.68 -15.97 -2.37
C ASP A 20 -15.61 -14.98 -2.85
N ILE A 21 -14.50 -14.90 -2.12
CA ILE A 21 -13.42 -13.92 -2.36
C ILE A 21 -12.38 -14.52 -3.30
N LYS A 22 -12.21 -13.92 -4.49
CA LYS A 22 -11.22 -14.37 -5.47
C LYS A 22 -9.83 -13.84 -5.11
N ARG A 23 -8.80 -14.67 -5.33
CA ARG A 23 -7.40 -14.26 -5.17
C ARG A 23 -7.00 -13.32 -6.31
N VAL A 24 -6.24 -12.28 -5.98
CA VAL A 24 -5.76 -11.27 -6.94
C VAL A 24 -4.24 -11.42 -7.12
N PRO A 25 -3.71 -11.43 -8.36
CA PRO A 25 -2.27 -11.52 -8.58
C PRO A 25 -1.54 -10.26 -8.10
N LYS A 26 -0.33 -10.43 -7.56
CA LYS A 26 0.52 -9.30 -7.11
C LYS A 26 0.73 -8.23 -8.19
N ARG A 27 0.80 -8.65 -9.47
CA ARG A 27 0.92 -7.77 -10.66
C ARG A 27 -0.25 -6.79 -10.82
N ALA A 28 -1.42 -7.10 -10.28
CA ALA A 28 -2.59 -6.22 -10.34
C ALA A 28 -2.55 -5.08 -9.30
N GLY A 29 -1.62 -5.12 -8.33
CA GLY A 29 -1.39 -4.01 -7.41
C GLY A 29 -1.07 -2.73 -8.17
N PHE A 30 -1.77 -1.64 -7.88
CA PHE A 30 -1.75 -0.45 -8.75
C PHE A 30 -0.37 0.24 -8.82
N PHE A 31 0.45 0.15 -7.78
CA PHE A 31 1.84 0.59 -7.88
C PHE A 31 2.65 -0.28 -8.86
N VAL A 32 2.47 -1.60 -8.83
CA VAL A 32 3.11 -2.52 -9.79
C VAL A 32 2.62 -2.22 -11.21
N ARG A 33 1.31 -2.01 -11.40
CA ARG A 33 0.74 -1.57 -12.68
C ARG A 33 1.38 -0.26 -13.18
N ALA A 34 1.60 0.71 -12.30
CA ALA A 34 2.29 1.96 -12.65
C ALA A 34 3.73 1.70 -13.11
N PHE A 35 4.49 0.82 -12.45
CA PHE A 35 5.84 0.43 -12.88
C PHE A 35 5.88 -0.13 -14.30
N PHE A 36 4.90 -0.96 -14.67
CA PHE A 36 4.82 -1.53 -16.01
C PHE A 36 4.20 -0.58 -17.05
N GLY A 37 3.57 0.51 -16.62
CA GLY A 37 3.05 1.56 -17.49
C GLY A 37 1.57 1.48 -17.79
N ASP A 38 0.81 0.60 -17.12
CA ASP A 38 -0.62 0.41 -17.36
C ASP A 38 -1.45 1.68 -17.05
N LEU A 39 -0.88 2.62 -16.27
CA LEU A 39 -1.54 3.87 -15.85
C LEU A 39 -1.01 5.09 -16.64
N GLY A 40 -0.35 4.86 -17.76
CA GLY A 40 0.15 5.91 -18.66
C GLY A 40 1.55 6.43 -18.33
N PRO A 41 2.10 7.30 -19.19
CA PRO A 41 3.52 7.67 -19.18
C PRO A 41 3.93 8.46 -17.93
N LYS A 42 3.06 9.34 -17.42
CA LYS A 42 3.33 10.14 -16.22
C LYS A 42 3.50 9.26 -14.99
N ALA A 43 2.57 8.32 -14.78
CA ALA A 43 2.62 7.39 -13.66
C ALA A 43 3.86 6.49 -13.74
N LYS A 44 4.18 5.97 -14.94
CA LYS A 44 5.37 5.16 -15.19
C LYS A 44 6.67 5.90 -14.85
N LYS A 45 6.76 7.19 -15.18
CA LYS A 45 7.92 8.03 -14.86
C LYS A 45 8.06 8.29 -13.36
N GLU A 46 6.96 8.61 -12.68
CA GLU A 46 6.99 9.11 -11.29
C GLU A 46 7.01 8.01 -10.23
N ILE A 47 6.59 6.77 -10.54
CA ILE A 47 6.44 5.68 -9.55
C ILE A 47 7.72 5.37 -8.75
N ARG A 48 8.90 5.64 -9.31
CA ARG A 48 10.19 5.46 -8.63
C ARG A 48 10.57 6.57 -7.64
N ARG A 49 9.95 7.76 -7.77
CA ARG A 49 10.37 8.97 -7.04
C ARG A 49 9.25 9.66 -6.28
N PHE A 50 7.98 9.28 -6.46
CA PHE A 50 6.85 10.05 -5.93
C PHE A 50 6.89 10.28 -4.40
N ILE A 51 7.43 9.34 -3.63
CA ILE A 51 7.58 9.44 -2.16
C ILE A 51 8.85 10.21 -1.76
N THR A 52 9.94 10.08 -2.52
CA THR A 52 11.29 10.55 -2.18
C THR A 52 11.58 11.98 -2.66
N LYS A 53 10.55 12.80 -2.88
CA LYS A 53 10.71 14.19 -3.33
C LYS A 53 11.24 15.11 -2.23
N ASN A 54 10.88 14.84 -0.98
CA ASN A 54 11.39 15.57 0.19
C ASN A 54 12.74 14.96 0.63
N PRO A 55 13.78 15.76 0.93
CA PRO A 55 15.08 15.25 1.40
C PRO A 55 15.00 14.28 2.57
N LEU A 56 14.09 14.49 3.53
CA LEU A 56 13.90 13.58 4.66
C LEU A 56 13.41 12.20 4.21
N ASN A 57 12.43 12.17 3.30
CA ASN A 57 11.91 10.91 2.77
C ASN A 57 12.95 10.19 1.92
N ALA A 58 13.78 10.93 1.17
CA ALA A 58 14.88 10.35 0.43
C ALA A 58 15.90 9.70 1.38
N ALA A 59 16.27 10.38 2.47
CA ALA A 59 17.18 9.84 3.48
C ALA A 59 16.63 8.57 4.15
N MET A 60 15.35 8.55 4.54
CA MET A 60 14.72 7.36 5.11
C MET A 60 14.60 6.21 4.10
N GLY A 61 14.34 6.51 2.82
CA GLY A 61 14.22 5.51 1.77
C GLY A 61 15.50 4.70 1.54
N HIS A 62 16.68 5.29 1.79
CA HIS A 62 17.97 4.59 1.73
C HIS A 62 18.16 3.56 2.84
N VAL A 63 17.53 3.74 4.02
CA VAL A 63 17.69 2.85 5.18
C VAL A 63 16.93 1.53 5.01
N HIS A 64 15.93 1.49 4.12
CA HIS A 64 15.18 0.26 3.83
C HIS A 64 15.98 -0.79 3.04
N TRP A 65 17.20 -0.47 2.59
CA TRP A 65 18.03 -1.32 1.71
C TRP A 65 19.44 -1.66 2.24
N THR A 66 19.72 -1.33 3.50
CA THR A 66 20.85 -1.86 4.30
C THR A 66 20.33 -2.88 5.28
#